data_AF-P40770-F1
#
_entry.id   AF-P40770-F1
#
_cell.length_a   1.000
_cell.length_b   1.000
_cell.length_c   1.000
_cell.angle_alpha   90.00
_cell.angle_beta   90.00
_cell.angle_gamma   90.00
#
_symmetry.space_group_name_H-M   'P 1'
#
loop_
_entity.id
_entity.type
_entity.pdbx_description
1 polymer ?
#
loop_
_entity_poly.entity_id
_entity_poly.type
_entity_poly.pdbx_seq_one_letter_code
_entity_poly.pdbx_strand_id
1 'polypeptide(L)'
;MKQTVLLLFTALFLSGCSVASADDSVPRFTEEGKYIGSADPHTIAVSLNGEETMIQVPKDKRDECESLPDQTHVLVKYTKKDNGTLQLEDIQLRKNS
;
A
#
# COMPACT_ATOMS: atom_id res chain seq x y z
N MET A 1 -26.56 -46.79 -39.49
CA MET A 1 -27.56 -45.70 -39.56
C MET A 1 -26.79 -44.40 -39.38
N LYS A 2 -26.79 -43.54 -40.40
CA LYS A 2 -26.03 -42.28 -40.46
C LYS A 2 -26.88 -41.18 -39.85
N GLN A 3 -26.42 -40.49 -38.81
CA GLN A 3 -26.99 -39.17 -38.44
C GLN A 3 -25.85 -38.20 -38.16
N THR A 4 -25.59 -37.38 -39.17
CA THR A 4 -24.89 -36.10 -39.09
C THR A 4 -25.69 -35.18 -38.17
N VAL A 5 -25.13 -34.81 -37.01
CA VAL A 5 -25.62 -33.70 -36.20
C VAL A 5 -24.59 -32.59 -36.31
N LEU A 6 -24.93 -31.63 -37.14
CA LEU A 6 -24.27 -30.34 -37.32
C LEU A 6 -24.99 -29.35 -36.40
N LEU A 7 -24.31 -28.82 -35.38
CA LEU A 7 -24.78 -27.63 -34.67
C LEU A 7 -23.56 -26.88 -34.07
N LEU A 8 -22.95 -26.08 -34.92
CA LEU A 8 -21.99 -25.03 -34.57
C LEU A 8 -22.76 -23.83 -34.02
N PHE A 9 -22.76 -23.63 -32.71
CA PHE A 9 -23.12 -22.36 -32.08
C PHE A 9 -22.05 -22.01 -31.04
N THR A 10 -20.90 -21.55 -31.53
CA THR A 10 -19.84 -20.96 -30.72
C THR A 10 -20.26 -19.55 -30.33
N ALA A 11 -20.96 -19.41 -29.21
CA ALA A 11 -21.23 -18.12 -28.59
C ALA A 11 -19.92 -17.58 -27.99
N LEU A 12 -19.37 -16.61 -28.71
CA LEU A 12 -18.20 -15.82 -28.41
C LEU A 12 -18.46 -14.91 -27.19
N PHE A 13 -18.23 -15.39 -25.97
CA PHE A 13 -18.17 -14.53 -24.79
C PHE A 13 -16.77 -13.91 -24.66
N LEU A 14 -16.57 -12.81 -25.39
CA LEU A 14 -15.48 -11.85 -25.16
C LEU A 14 -15.80 -11.06 -23.88
N SER A 15 -15.54 -11.66 -22.72
CA SER A 15 -15.48 -10.91 -21.47
C SER A 15 -14.04 -10.48 -21.27
N GLY A 16 -13.72 -9.25 -21.68
CA GLY A 16 -12.43 -8.63 -21.49
C GLY A 16 -12.05 -8.61 -20.00
N CYS A 17 -11.06 -9.41 -19.62
CA CYS A 17 -10.34 -9.20 -18.37
C CYS A 17 -9.39 -8.03 -18.60
N SER A 18 -9.84 -6.85 -18.16
CA SER A 18 -9.10 -5.61 -18.10
C SER A 18 -7.69 -5.84 -17.56
N VAL A 19 -6.68 -5.39 -18.30
CA VAL A 19 -5.27 -5.46 -17.90
C VAL A 19 -5.08 -4.48 -16.74
N ALA A 20 -5.09 -5.00 -15.51
CA ALA A 20 -4.64 -4.23 -14.35
C ALA A 20 -3.11 -4.20 -14.42
N SER A 21 -2.56 -3.34 -15.26
CA SER A 21 -1.13 -3.02 -15.26
C SER A 21 -0.84 -2.10 -14.06
N ALA A 22 -1.07 -2.62 -12.85
CA ALA A 22 -0.47 -2.04 -11.66
C ALA A 22 1.03 -2.28 -11.79
N ASP A 23 1.80 -1.20 -11.81
CA ASP A 23 3.25 -1.22 -11.81
C ASP A 23 3.72 -1.80 -10.45
N ASP A 24 3.73 -3.14 -10.39
CA ASP A 24 3.92 -3.95 -9.18
C ASP A 24 5.40 -4.16 -8.83
N SER A 25 6.31 -3.48 -9.53
CA SER A 25 7.75 -3.72 -9.37
C SER A 25 8.36 -3.03 -8.15
N VAL A 26 7.69 -2.04 -7.56
CA VAL A 26 8.20 -1.33 -6.37
C VAL A 26 7.87 -2.13 -5.09
N PRO A 27 8.86 -2.49 -4.27
CA PRO A 27 8.61 -3.19 -3.01
C PRO A 27 7.71 -2.37 -2.07
N ARG A 28 6.58 -2.97 -1.67
CA ARG A 28 5.60 -2.40 -0.74
C ARG A 28 5.54 -3.20 0.54
N PHE A 29 5.40 -2.49 1.65
CA PHE A 29 5.36 -3.05 2.99
C PHE A 29 4.14 -2.52 3.73
N THR A 30 3.64 -3.31 4.67
CA THR A 30 2.56 -2.93 5.58
C THR A 30 2.88 -3.52 6.94
N GLU A 31 3.15 -2.66 7.91
CA GLU A 31 3.64 -3.07 9.23
C GLU A 31 2.93 -2.31 10.34
N GLU A 32 2.66 -3.01 11.45
CA GLU A 32 2.21 -2.36 12.67
C GLU A 32 3.41 -1.80 13.42
N GLY A 33 3.23 -0.63 14.03
CA GLY A 33 4.28 0.03 14.78
C GLY A 33 3.72 1.14 15.65
N LYS A 34 4.62 2.01 16.10
CA LYS A 34 4.28 3.19 16.89
C LYS A 34 4.76 4.45 16.19
N TYR A 35 3.86 5.39 15.97
CA TYR A 35 4.19 6.73 15.51
C TYR A 35 4.94 7.46 16.63
N ILE A 36 6.19 7.86 16.38
CA ILE A 36 7.01 8.53 17.39
C ILE A 36 6.75 10.03 17.36
N GLY A 37 6.71 10.60 16.14
CA GLY A 37 6.46 12.02 15.88
C GLY A 37 7.05 12.46 14.54
N SER A 38 6.89 13.74 14.20
CA SER A 38 7.55 14.36 13.06
C SER A 38 9.01 14.68 13.39
N ALA A 39 9.94 14.23 12.57
CA ALA A 39 11.35 14.63 12.67
C ALA A 39 11.61 15.95 11.94
N ASP A 40 10.93 16.15 10.82
CA ASP A 40 10.87 17.39 10.05
C ASP A 40 9.55 17.44 9.25
N PRO A 41 9.23 18.54 8.53
CA PRO A 41 7.96 18.66 7.80
C PRO A 41 7.72 17.61 6.69
N HIS A 42 8.74 16.82 6.34
CA HIS A 42 8.76 15.84 5.25
C HIS A 42 9.17 14.44 5.73
N THR A 43 9.48 14.26 7.01
CA THR A 43 9.96 13.00 7.57
C THR A 43 9.30 12.71 8.91
N ILE A 44 8.72 11.52 9.05
CA ILE A 44 8.24 11.01 10.33
C ILE A 44 9.18 9.94 10.87
N ALA A 45 9.23 9.83 12.19
CA ALA A 45 9.83 8.71 12.90
C ALA A 45 8.74 7.73 13.32
N VAL A 46 8.93 6.45 13.02
CA VAL A 46 8.07 5.36 13.46
C VAL A 46 8.91 4.24 14.07
N SER A 47 8.44 3.59 15.13
CA SER A 47 9.05 2.37 15.65
C SER A 47 8.42 1.17 14.94
N LEU A 48 9.16 0.53 14.04
CA LEU A 48 8.78 -0.71 13.36
C LEU A 48 9.63 -1.85 13.92
N ASN A 49 9.00 -2.94 14.40
CA ASN A 49 9.70 -4.07 15.02
C ASN A 49 10.67 -3.69 16.16
N GLY A 50 10.42 -2.58 16.86
CA GLY A 50 11.25 -2.07 17.96
C GLY A 50 12.43 -1.21 17.52
N GLU A 51 12.62 -0.97 16.23
CA GLU A 51 13.64 -0.08 15.67
C GLU A 51 13.02 1.22 15.18
N GLU A 52 13.67 2.35 15.50
CA GLU A 52 13.27 3.65 14.98
C GLU A 52 13.62 3.76 13.49
N THR A 53 12.59 4.02 12.69
CA THR A 53 12.65 4.06 11.23
C THR A 53 12.15 5.41 10.74
N MET A 54 12.94 6.03 9.86
CA MET A 54 12.61 7.32 9.24
C MET A 54 11.92 7.11 7.90
N ILE A 55 10.73 7.70 7.73
CA ILE A 55 9.93 7.56 6.51
C ILE A 55 9.59 8.93 5.93
N GLN A 56 9.85 9.12 4.64
CA GLN A 56 9.52 10.34 3.91
C GLN A 56 8.02 10.42 3.66
N VAL A 57 7.43 11.58 3.93
CA VAL A 57 5.99 11.82 3.82
C VAL A 57 5.69 12.67 2.57
N PRO A 58 4.95 12.13 1.59
CA PRO A 58 4.53 12.89 0.43
C PRO A 58 3.54 13.99 0.86
N LYS A 59 3.44 15.04 0.05
CA LYS A 59 2.73 16.27 0.42
C LYS A 59 1.27 16.04 0.84
N ASP A 60 0.59 15.11 0.19
CA ASP A 60 -0.80 14.73 0.43
C ASP A 60 -1.04 13.94 1.72
N LYS A 61 0.04 13.48 2.38
CA LYS A 61 -0.02 12.70 3.64
C LYS A 61 0.48 13.44 4.87
N ARG A 62 0.94 14.69 4.71
CA ARG A 62 1.54 15.47 5.81
C ARG A 62 0.51 15.82 6.89
N ASP A 63 -0.62 16.39 6.49
CA ASP A 63 -1.70 16.76 7.43
C ASP A 63 -2.21 15.54 8.20
N GLU A 64 -2.29 14.37 7.53
CA GLU A 64 -2.68 13.11 8.17
C GLU A 64 -1.67 12.73 9.26
N CYS A 65 -0.36 12.78 8.96
CA CYS A 65 0.69 12.51 9.95
C CYS A 65 0.70 13.54 11.09
N GLU A 66 0.57 14.83 10.79
CA GLU A 66 0.55 15.92 11.78
C GLU A 66 -0.63 15.81 12.74
N SER A 67 -1.73 15.20 12.30
CA SER A 67 -2.92 14.96 13.14
C SER A 67 -2.78 13.78 14.10
N LEU A 68 -1.78 12.92 13.92
CA LEU A 68 -1.56 11.75 14.77
C LEU A 68 -0.94 12.17 16.11
N PRO A 69 -1.50 11.71 17.24
CA PRO A 69 -0.84 11.88 18.53
C PRO A 69 0.49 11.13 18.57
N ASP A 70 1.51 11.75 19.13
CA ASP A 70 2.79 11.10 19.38
C ASP A 70 2.62 9.83 20.23
N GLN A 71 3.53 8.88 20.03
CA GLN A 71 3.58 7.59 20.74
C GLN A 71 2.32 6.72 20.54
N THR A 72 1.61 6.88 19.43
CA THR A 72 0.39 6.13 19.15
C THR A 72 0.62 4.90 18.27
N HIS A 73 -0.18 3.85 18.45
CA HIS A 73 -0.11 2.65 17.63
C HIS A 73 -0.68 2.91 16.24
N VAL A 74 0.05 2.48 15.21
CA VAL A 74 -0.31 2.74 13.81
C VAL A 74 -0.06 1.52 12.93
N LEU A 75 -0.80 1.45 11.83
CA LEU A 75 -0.47 0.62 10.69
C LEU A 75 0.15 1.50 9.61
N VAL A 76 1.37 1.21 9.22
CA VAL A 76 2.15 2.01 8.27
C VAL A 76 2.27 1.23 6.96
N LYS A 77 1.87 1.85 5.86
CA LYS A 77 2.12 1.35 4.50
C LYS A 77 3.15 2.22 3.82
N TYR A 78 4.18 1.61 3.27
CA TYR A 78 5.28 2.35 2.68
C TYR A 78 5.95 1.56 1.55
N THR A 79 6.63 2.28 0.67
CA THR A 79 7.48 1.73 -0.39
C THR A 79 8.95 1.95 -0.06
N LYS A 80 9.80 1.09 -0.60
CA LYS A 80 11.25 1.32 -0.65
C LYS A 80 11.66 1.69 -2.07
N LYS A 81 12.18 2.90 -2.25
CA LYS A 81 12.73 3.37 -3.52
C LYS A 81 14.08 2.73 -3.81
N ASP A 82 14.52 2.80 -5.07
CA ASP A 82 15.80 2.25 -5.53
C ASP A 82 17.02 2.83 -4.78
N ASN A 83 16.93 4.07 -4.32
CA ASN A 83 17.98 4.71 -3.52
C ASN A 83 17.94 4.33 -2.02
N GLY A 84 17.05 3.42 -1.63
CA GLY A 84 16.85 2.95 -0.26
C GLY A 84 15.93 3.83 0.59
N THR A 85 15.46 4.98 0.09
CA THR A 85 14.53 5.84 0.82
C THR A 85 13.19 5.14 1.01
N LEU A 86 12.68 5.17 2.24
CA LEU A 86 11.33 4.73 2.55
C LEU A 86 10.36 5.89 2.31
N GLN A 87 9.29 5.66 1.55
CA GLN A 87 8.25 6.64 1.28
C GLN A 87 6.91 6.13 1.79
N LEU A 88 6.23 6.96 2.58
CA LEU A 88 4.92 6.68 3.10
C LEU A 88 3.89 6.63 1.96
N GLU A 89 3.07 5.59 1.96
CA GLU A 89 1.85 5.50 1.16
C GLU A 89 0.61 5.79 2.02
N ASP A 90 0.58 5.28 3.25
CA ASP A 90 -0.57 5.43 4.15
C ASP A 90 -0.18 5.22 5.61
N ILE A 91 -0.86 5.87 6.54
CA ILE A 91 -0.70 5.66 7.99
C ILE A 91 -2.05 5.72 8.69
N GLN A 92 -2.38 4.70 9.47
CA GLN A 92 -3.69 4.63 10.13
C GLN A 92 -3.53 4.39 11.62
N LEU A 93 -4.23 5.17 12.43
CA LEU A 93 -4.32 4.95 13.87
C LEU A 93 -4.96 3.59 14.16
N ARG A 94 -4.23 2.74 14.89
CA ARG A 94 -4.74 1.45 15.36
C ARG A 94 -5.26 1.61 16.77
N LYS A 95 -6.57 1.54 16.92
CA LYS A 95 -7.19 1.45 18.24
C LYS A 95 -6.93 0.05 18.80
N ASN A 96 -6.32 -0.03 19.97
CA ASN A 96 -6.34 -1.26 20.77
C ASN A 96 -7.82 -1.56 21.06
N SER A 97 -8.35 -2.64 20.47
CA SER A 97 -9.63 -3.23 20.87
C SER A 97 -9.43 -4.15 22.06
#